data_AF-A0A2S1R1X9-F1
#
_entry.id   AF-A0A2S1R1X9-F1
#
_cell.length_a   1.000
_cell.length_b   1.000
_cell.length_c   1.000
_cell.angle_alpha   90.00
_cell.angle_beta   90.00
_cell.angle_gamma   90.00
#
_symmetry.space_group_name_H-M   'P 1'
#
loop_
_entity.id
_entity.type
_entity.pdbx_description
1 polymer ?
#
loop_
_entity_poly.entity_id
_entity_poly.type
_entity_poly.pdbx_seq_one_letter_code
_entity_poly.pdbx_strand_id
1 'polypeptide(L)'
;MTKEYFTEAVYKYFPRGINEISHLQDYMASTEFIALSNKCHEEELRKKNGDFDRFYKEIESLDTLKNFYDFTLFHQNDRAHNLQLGELIGTKHYSICLYVSIIIPYYVIYVLETDVSHALAEPVDFLRPGYKEPKRSHEMEMYYKPLMDQMGDVAKKYFHAQQFPEELVHTIIPDISYQAIPFGEFTFFNAFFHESYYYFRL
;
A
#
# COMPACT_ATOMS: atom_id res chain seq x y z
N MET A 1 -18.95 -2.21 -9.11
CA MET A 1 -18.79 -3.54 -8.48
C MET A 1 -19.34 -3.46 -7.07
N THR A 2 -19.79 -4.57 -6.47
CA THR A 2 -20.43 -4.56 -5.15
C THR A 2 -19.47 -5.05 -4.06
N LYS A 3 -19.83 -4.84 -2.79
CA LYS A 3 -19.09 -5.36 -1.63
C LYS A 3 -18.87 -6.88 -1.74
N GLU A 4 -19.89 -7.60 -2.19
CA GLU A 4 -19.86 -9.07 -2.34
C GLU A 4 -18.77 -9.51 -3.33
N TYR A 5 -18.65 -8.81 -4.47
CA TYR A 5 -17.59 -9.10 -5.44
C TYR A 5 -16.19 -9.02 -4.80
N PHE A 6 -15.94 -7.97 -4.01
CA PHE A 6 -14.64 -7.79 -3.35
C PHE A 6 -14.42 -8.82 -2.23
N THR A 7 -15.45 -9.13 -1.44
CA THR A 7 -15.38 -10.19 -0.43
C THR A 7 -15.01 -11.54 -1.05
N GLU A 8 -15.64 -11.91 -2.17
CA GLU A 8 -15.31 -13.14 -2.90
C GLU A 8 -13.88 -13.13 -3.44
N ALA A 9 -13.34 -11.96 -3.83
CA ALA A 9 -11.94 -11.84 -4.23
C ALA A 9 -11.01 -12.08 -3.04
N VAL A 10 -11.32 -11.55 -1.85
CA VAL A 10 -10.54 -11.79 -0.63
C VAL A 10 -10.52 -13.27 -0.26
N TYR A 11 -11.66 -13.96 -0.29
CA TYR A 11 -11.73 -15.37 0.09
C TYR A 11 -10.98 -16.33 -0.83
N LYS A 12 -10.46 -15.87 -1.97
CA LYS A 12 -9.53 -16.66 -2.81
C LYS A 12 -8.10 -16.68 -2.28
N TYR A 13 -7.74 -15.72 -1.44
CA TYR A 13 -6.35 -15.44 -1.04
C TYR A 13 -6.14 -15.41 0.47
N PHE A 14 -7.24 -15.36 1.24
CA PHE A 14 -7.20 -15.32 2.70
C PHE A 14 -8.12 -16.39 3.29
N PRO A 15 -7.59 -17.32 4.12
CA PRO A 15 -8.40 -18.36 4.72
C PRO A 15 -9.35 -17.80 5.77
N ARG A 16 -10.58 -18.30 5.75
CA ARG A 16 -11.66 -17.87 6.64
C ARG A 16 -11.64 -18.63 7.95
N GLY A 17 -11.80 -17.92 9.06
CA GLY A 17 -11.91 -18.51 10.39
C GLY A 17 -10.63 -19.17 10.91
N ILE A 18 -9.49 -19.02 10.20
CA ILE A 18 -8.17 -19.45 10.65
C ILE A 18 -7.38 -18.22 11.09
N ASN A 19 -7.02 -18.16 12.36
CA ASN A 19 -6.21 -17.07 12.88
C ASN A 19 -4.73 -17.34 12.61
N GLU A 20 -4.07 -16.47 11.85
CA GLU A 20 -2.68 -16.69 11.40
C GLU A 20 -1.70 -16.90 12.56
N ILE A 21 -1.85 -16.14 13.66
CA ILE A 21 -0.91 -16.23 14.79
C ILE A 21 -1.10 -17.52 15.58
N SER A 22 -2.34 -17.83 15.97
CA SER A 22 -2.64 -18.98 16.83
C SER A 22 -2.67 -20.31 16.10
N HIS A 23 -2.91 -20.31 14.78
CA HIS A 23 -3.03 -21.49 13.94
C HIS A 23 -2.14 -21.38 12.69
N LEU A 24 -0.90 -20.94 12.86
CA LEU A 24 0.04 -20.63 11.76
C LEU A 24 0.21 -21.76 10.76
N GLN A 25 0.36 -23.00 11.24
CA GLN A 25 0.56 -24.15 10.34
C GLN A 25 -0.66 -24.40 9.46
N ASP A 26 -1.87 -24.35 10.02
CA ASP A 26 -3.12 -24.50 9.27
C ASP A 26 -3.31 -23.35 8.29
N TYR A 27 -2.97 -22.13 8.70
CA TYR A 27 -3.02 -20.94 7.86
C TYR A 27 -2.10 -21.08 6.65
N MET A 28 -0.83 -21.44 6.89
CA MET A 28 0.18 -21.59 5.83
C MET A 28 -0.12 -22.76 4.89
N ALA A 29 -0.80 -23.80 5.38
CA ALA A 29 -1.24 -24.95 4.58
C ALA A 29 -2.55 -24.70 3.81
N SER A 30 -3.24 -23.59 4.07
CA SER A 30 -4.50 -23.26 3.39
C SER A 30 -4.30 -23.03 1.89
N THR A 31 -5.32 -23.39 1.10
CA THR A 31 -5.25 -23.23 -0.36
C THR A 31 -5.19 -21.76 -0.73
N GLU A 32 -5.87 -20.92 0.04
CA GLU A 32 -5.96 -19.48 -0.09
C GLU A 32 -4.59 -18.81 0.11
N PHE A 33 -3.88 -19.13 1.19
CA PHE A 33 -2.56 -18.57 1.45
C PHE A 33 -1.51 -19.03 0.44
N ILE A 34 -1.57 -20.30 0.01
CA ILE A 34 -0.71 -20.83 -1.05
C ILE A 34 -0.99 -20.07 -2.36
N ALA A 35 -2.25 -19.83 -2.71
CA ALA A 35 -2.62 -19.05 -3.89
C ALA A 35 -2.08 -17.61 -3.82
N LEU A 36 -2.14 -16.98 -2.65
CA LEU A 36 -1.57 -15.65 -2.45
C LEU A 36 -0.05 -15.66 -2.64
N SER A 37 0.62 -16.58 -1.95
CA SER A 37 2.09 -16.68 -1.96
C SER A 37 2.62 -16.93 -3.37
N ASN A 38 1.96 -17.80 -4.14
CA ASN A 38 2.31 -18.05 -5.53
C ASN A 38 2.14 -16.81 -6.40
N LYS A 39 1.02 -16.09 -6.24
CA LYS A 39 0.76 -14.86 -6.99
C LYS A 39 1.80 -13.77 -6.68
N CYS A 40 2.12 -13.57 -5.40
CA CYS A 40 3.18 -12.65 -5.00
C CYS A 40 4.55 -13.07 -5.56
N HIS A 41 4.85 -14.37 -5.57
CA HIS A 41 6.08 -14.89 -6.17
C HIS A 41 6.16 -14.63 -7.68
N GLU A 42 5.06 -14.84 -8.42
CA GLU A 42 4.97 -14.53 -9.85
C GLU A 42 5.24 -13.04 -10.12
N GLU A 43 4.61 -12.14 -9.36
CA GLU A 43 4.80 -10.69 -9.53
C GLU A 43 6.21 -10.24 -9.12
N GLU A 44 6.83 -10.86 -8.12
CA GLU A 44 8.23 -10.64 -7.75
C GLU A 44 9.19 -11.02 -8.91
N LEU A 45 8.93 -12.14 -9.60
CA LEU A 45 9.71 -12.55 -10.76
C LEU A 45 9.53 -11.56 -11.92
N ARG A 46 8.30 -11.13 -12.20
CA ARG A 46 8.01 -10.10 -13.20
C ARG A 46 8.72 -8.79 -12.89
N LYS A 47 8.72 -8.36 -11.62
CA LYS A 47 9.47 -7.19 -11.15
C LYS A 47 10.97 -7.35 -11.42
N LYS A 48 11.57 -8.48 -11.07
CA LYS A 48 13.01 -8.76 -11.33
C LYS A 48 13.36 -8.79 -12.81
N ASN A 49 12.41 -9.20 -13.66
CA ASN A 49 12.59 -9.24 -15.11
C ASN A 49 12.40 -7.87 -15.79
N GLY A 50 12.00 -6.84 -15.03
CA GLY A 50 11.81 -5.48 -15.54
C GLY A 50 10.46 -5.24 -16.22
N ASP A 51 9.47 -6.12 -16.03
CA ASP A 51 8.13 -5.98 -16.62
C ASP A 51 7.45 -4.66 -16.24
N PHE A 52 7.79 -4.11 -15.08
CA PHE A 52 7.21 -2.89 -14.52
C PHE A 52 8.10 -1.65 -14.68
N ASP A 53 9.28 -1.76 -15.30
CA ASP A 53 10.24 -0.65 -15.40
C ASP A 53 9.64 0.58 -16.06
N ARG A 54 8.83 0.38 -17.10
CA ARG A 54 8.18 1.50 -17.81
C ARG A 54 7.12 2.18 -16.94
N PHE A 55 6.36 1.40 -16.18
CA PHE A 55 5.39 1.91 -15.24
C PHE A 55 6.08 2.74 -14.15
N TYR A 56 7.14 2.20 -13.53
CA TYR A 56 7.88 2.89 -12.47
C TYR A 56 8.55 4.16 -12.97
N LYS A 57 9.22 4.12 -14.14
CA LYS A 57 9.83 5.31 -14.75
C LYS A 57 8.81 6.38 -15.11
N GLU A 58 7.61 6.00 -15.54
CA GLU A 58 6.57 6.98 -15.86
C GLU A 58 6.05 7.66 -14.61
N ILE A 59 5.85 6.94 -13.50
CA ILE A 59 5.52 7.53 -12.20
C ILE A 59 6.67 8.42 -11.69
N GLU A 60 7.91 7.94 -11.73
CA GLU A 60 9.10 8.71 -11.34
C GLU A 60 9.23 9.99 -12.19
N SER A 61 8.84 9.97 -13.47
CA SER A 61 8.89 11.16 -14.32
C SER A 61 7.87 12.25 -13.96
N LEU A 62 6.81 11.90 -13.21
CA LEU A 62 5.87 12.88 -12.64
C LEU A 62 6.48 13.63 -11.46
N ASP A 63 7.53 13.07 -10.86
CA ASP A 63 8.19 13.64 -9.69
C ASP A 63 9.11 14.80 -10.08
N THR A 64 8.62 16.01 -9.87
CA THR A 64 9.43 17.23 -10.03
C THR A 64 10.37 17.47 -8.85
N LEU A 65 10.21 16.72 -7.75
CA LEU A 65 10.89 16.87 -6.46
C LEU A 65 12.06 15.90 -6.29
N LYS A 66 12.15 14.86 -7.14
CA LYS A 66 13.20 13.81 -7.16
C LYS A 66 13.28 12.97 -5.87
N ASN A 67 12.16 12.76 -5.21
CA ASN A 67 12.01 11.91 -4.04
C ASN A 67 11.05 10.75 -4.34
N PHE A 68 11.35 9.98 -5.39
CA PHE A 68 10.62 8.77 -5.75
C PHE A 68 11.14 7.57 -4.96
N TYR A 69 10.22 6.76 -4.45
CA TYR A 69 10.53 5.53 -3.72
C TYR A 69 9.62 4.38 -4.16
N ASP A 70 10.23 3.20 -4.36
CA ASP A 70 9.53 1.93 -4.59
C ASP A 70 9.54 1.08 -3.30
N PHE A 71 8.37 0.94 -2.68
CA PHE A 71 8.11 0.09 -1.50
C PHE A 71 7.39 -1.20 -1.86
N THR A 72 7.43 -1.63 -3.12
CA THR A 72 6.79 -2.88 -3.54
C THR A 72 7.54 -4.09 -2.96
N LEU A 73 6.88 -4.84 -2.05
CA LEU A 73 7.47 -5.95 -1.28
C LEU A 73 6.81 -7.31 -1.56
N PHE A 74 6.67 -7.68 -2.83
CA PHE A 74 6.03 -8.95 -3.22
C PHE A 74 6.67 -10.19 -2.56
N HIS A 75 7.99 -10.20 -2.36
CA HIS A 75 8.68 -11.28 -1.63
C HIS A 75 8.26 -11.45 -0.15
N GLN A 76 7.54 -10.47 0.42
CA GLN A 76 6.95 -10.52 1.76
C GLN A 76 5.44 -10.81 1.74
N ASN A 77 4.92 -11.32 0.62
CA ASN A 77 3.48 -11.51 0.38
C ASN A 77 2.66 -10.21 0.40
N ASP A 78 3.30 -9.09 0.06
CA ASP A 78 2.60 -7.84 -0.21
C ASP A 78 1.82 -7.94 -1.53
N ARG A 79 0.69 -7.24 -1.62
CA ARG A 79 -0.35 -7.44 -2.65
C ARG A 79 -0.54 -6.22 -3.54
N ALA A 80 0.38 -5.27 -3.48
CA ALA A 80 0.33 -4.10 -4.32
C ALA A 80 1.72 -3.64 -4.74
N HIS A 81 1.78 -3.06 -5.94
CA HIS A 81 2.81 -2.08 -6.23
C HIS A 81 2.61 -0.90 -5.28
N ASN A 82 3.68 -0.41 -4.65
CA ASN A 82 3.62 0.67 -3.70
C ASN A 82 4.69 1.72 -4.05
N LEU A 83 4.24 2.81 -4.66
CA LEU A 83 5.10 3.88 -5.16
C LEU A 83 4.80 5.16 -4.42
N GLN A 84 5.83 5.88 -3.99
CA GLN A 84 5.69 7.06 -3.16
C GLN A 84 6.52 8.21 -3.69
N LEU A 85 5.93 9.42 -3.70
CA LEU A 85 6.61 10.68 -3.99
C LEU A 85 6.66 11.51 -2.72
N GLY A 86 7.86 11.91 -2.30
CA GLY A 86 8.08 12.66 -1.06
C GLY A 86 8.23 14.17 -1.28
N GLU A 87 7.59 14.98 -0.45
CA GLU A 87 7.84 16.42 -0.35
C GLU A 87 8.04 16.85 1.11
N LEU A 88 9.07 17.65 1.37
CA LEU A 88 9.28 18.28 2.67
C LEU A 88 8.86 19.76 2.61
N ILE A 89 7.83 20.13 3.39
CA ILE A 89 7.37 21.51 3.53
C ILE A 89 7.51 21.91 4.99
N GLY A 90 8.50 22.76 5.29
CA GLY A 90 8.81 23.13 6.66
C GLY A 90 9.22 21.91 7.50
N THR A 91 8.45 21.59 8.54
CA THR A 91 8.67 20.41 9.41
C THR A 91 7.76 19.23 9.07
N LYS A 92 7.06 19.27 7.94
CA LYS A 92 6.11 18.25 7.52
C LYS A 92 6.63 17.53 6.28
N HIS A 93 6.68 16.21 6.35
CA HIS A 93 6.94 15.36 5.20
C HIS A 93 5.62 14.81 4.68
N TYR A 94 5.35 15.02 3.40
CA TYR A 94 4.20 14.51 2.68
C TYR A 94 4.63 13.37 1.76
N SER A 95 4.01 12.21 1.89
CA SER A 95 4.18 11.08 0.97
C SER A 95 2.91 10.94 0.15
N ILE A 96 2.98 11.22 -1.15
CA ILE A 96 1.92 10.94 -2.11
C ILE A 96 2.06 9.47 -2.51
N CYS A 97 1.18 8.62 -1.99
CA CYS A 97 1.27 7.18 -2.14
C CYS A 97 0.32 6.68 -3.22
N LEU A 98 0.83 5.86 -4.15
CA LEU A 98 0.06 5.08 -5.11
C LEU A 98 0.22 3.60 -4.80
N TYR A 99 -0.90 2.93 -4.56
CA TYR A 99 -0.98 1.49 -4.44
C TYR A 99 -1.78 0.90 -5.60
N VAL A 100 -1.21 -0.06 -6.32
CA VAL A 100 -1.91 -0.80 -7.39
C VAL A 100 -1.98 -2.27 -7.02
N SER A 101 -3.18 -2.78 -6.77
CA SER A 101 -3.36 -4.16 -6.32
C SER A 101 -3.01 -5.16 -7.41
N ILE A 102 -2.37 -6.27 -7.01
CA ILE A 102 -2.16 -7.42 -7.89
C ILE A 102 -3.37 -8.36 -7.88
N ILE A 103 -4.21 -8.30 -6.84
CA ILE A 103 -5.36 -9.19 -6.62
C ILE A 103 -6.58 -8.76 -7.44
N ILE A 104 -6.82 -7.46 -7.52
CA ILE A 104 -7.93 -6.87 -8.27
C ILE A 104 -7.40 -5.72 -9.15
N PRO A 105 -8.06 -5.38 -10.28
CA PRO A 105 -7.61 -4.30 -11.16
C PRO A 105 -8.02 -2.93 -10.58
N TYR A 106 -7.51 -2.63 -9.39
CA TYR A 106 -7.82 -1.41 -8.67
C TYR A 106 -6.59 -0.78 -8.07
N TYR A 107 -6.66 0.53 -7.87
CA TYR A 107 -5.64 1.32 -7.21
C TYR A 107 -6.26 2.24 -6.16
N VAL A 108 -5.44 2.66 -5.19
CA VAL A 108 -5.74 3.75 -4.27
C VAL A 108 -4.60 4.76 -4.28
N ILE A 109 -4.94 6.04 -4.13
CA ILE A 109 -3.97 7.12 -4.03
C ILE A 109 -4.39 8.00 -2.88
N TYR A 110 -3.45 8.32 -2.00
CA TYR A 110 -3.69 9.19 -0.85
C TYR A 110 -2.39 9.85 -0.42
N VAL A 111 -2.50 10.86 0.45
CA VAL A 111 -1.34 11.59 0.96
C VAL A 111 -1.18 11.32 2.44
N LEU A 112 0.00 10.86 2.85
CA LEU A 112 0.40 10.74 4.25
C LEU A 112 1.19 11.97 4.68
N GLU A 113 0.83 12.55 5.82
CA GLU A 113 1.59 13.59 6.52
C GLU A 113 2.33 12.99 7.71
N THR A 114 3.62 13.31 7.81
CA THR A 114 4.47 12.97 8.95
C THR A 114 5.11 14.24 9.50
N ASP A 115 5.06 14.41 10.82
CA ASP A 115 5.80 15.49 11.49
C ASP A 115 7.25 15.04 11.73
N VAL A 116 8.19 15.74 11.10
CA VAL A 116 9.63 15.45 11.15
C VAL A 116 10.41 16.54 11.89
N SER A 117 9.74 17.40 12.65
CA SER A 117 10.38 18.46 13.46
C SER A 117 11.50 17.93 14.38
N HIS A 118 11.33 16.73 14.91
CA HIS A 118 12.35 16.07 15.74
C HIS A 118 13.60 15.65 14.97
N ALA A 119 13.44 15.22 13.71
CA ALA A 119 14.57 14.82 12.86
C ALA A 119 15.41 16.04 12.44
N LEU A 120 14.77 17.22 12.34
CA LEU A 120 15.40 18.47 11.94
C LEU A 120 16.02 19.26 13.11
N ALA A 121 15.87 18.80 14.36
CA ALA A 121 16.40 19.49 15.53
C ALA A 121 17.88 19.13 15.79
N GLU A 122 18.72 20.13 16.08
CA GLU A 122 20.09 19.90 16.55
C GLU A 122 20.19 20.00 18.09
N PRO A 123 20.90 19.06 18.75
CA PRO A 123 21.50 17.84 18.19
C PRO A 123 20.42 16.81 17.81
N VAL A 124 20.66 16.05 16.74
CA VAL A 124 19.76 14.96 16.31
C VAL A 124 19.70 13.93 17.44
N ASP A 125 18.60 13.95 18.19
CA ASP A 125 18.37 13.08 19.34
C ASP A 125 17.76 11.76 18.85
N PHE A 126 18.62 10.83 18.42
CA PHE A 126 18.24 9.50 17.93
C PHE A 126 17.52 8.64 18.99
N LEU A 127 17.46 9.07 20.26
CA LEU A 127 16.84 8.34 21.37
C LEU A 127 15.40 8.78 21.66
N ARG A 128 14.88 9.82 21.00
CA ARG A 128 13.47 10.19 21.14
C ARG A 128 12.59 9.34 20.22
N PRO A 129 11.61 8.60 20.78
CA PRO A 129 10.51 8.05 19.99
C PRO A 129 9.60 9.21 19.56
N GLY A 130 10.05 9.99 18.56
CA GLY A 130 9.41 11.25 18.14
C GLY A 130 8.70 11.17 16.80
N TYR A 131 8.91 10.13 16.00
CA TYR A 131 8.15 9.94 14.77
C TYR A 131 6.71 9.62 15.14
N LYS A 132 5.84 10.62 15.00
CA LYS A 132 4.40 10.35 14.99
C LYS A 132 4.11 9.48 13.79
N GLU A 133 3.28 8.46 13.99
CA GLU A 133 2.76 7.67 12.88
C GLU A 133 2.18 8.61 11.82
N PRO A 134 2.51 8.39 10.53
CA PRO A 134 1.95 9.20 9.46
C PRO A 134 0.43 9.13 9.48
N LYS A 135 -0.20 10.23 9.08
CA LYS A 135 -1.65 10.33 9.03
C LYS A 135 -2.09 10.74 7.64
N ARG A 136 -3.18 10.16 7.14
CA ARG A 136 -3.79 10.61 5.89
C ARG A 136 -4.20 12.07 6.00
N SER A 137 -3.81 12.89 5.03
CA SER A 137 -4.09 14.33 4.99
C SER A 137 -4.99 14.67 3.80
N HIS A 138 -6.29 14.79 4.07
CA HIS A 138 -7.28 15.17 3.05
C HIS A 138 -7.06 16.58 2.51
N GLU A 139 -6.51 17.48 3.32
CA GLU A 139 -6.15 18.83 2.87
C GLU A 139 -5.08 18.75 1.77
N MET A 140 -4.03 17.97 2.00
CA MET A 140 -2.96 17.82 1.03
C MET A 140 -3.36 16.96 -0.18
N GLU A 141 -4.31 16.04 -0.03
CA GLU A 141 -4.92 15.37 -1.18
C GLU A 141 -5.57 16.35 -2.15
N MET A 142 -6.19 17.43 -1.66
CA MET A 142 -6.71 18.49 -2.54
C MET A 142 -5.59 19.27 -3.22
N TYR A 143 -4.50 19.57 -2.50
CA TYR A 143 -3.34 20.26 -3.05
C TYR A 143 -2.63 19.44 -4.14
N TYR A 144 -2.39 18.16 -3.89
CA TYR A 144 -1.73 17.24 -4.82
C TYR A 144 -2.66 16.59 -5.84
N LYS A 145 -3.94 16.98 -5.88
CA LYS A 145 -4.93 16.35 -6.77
C LYS A 145 -4.48 16.25 -8.24
N PRO A 146 -3.88 17.28 -8.88
CA PRO A 146 -3.41 17.16 -10.25
C PRO A 146 -2.37 16.05 -10.44
N LEU A 147 -1.43 15.91 -9.50
CA LEU A 147 -0.41 14.86 -9.51
C LEU A 147 -1.04 13.48 -9.27
N MET A 148 -1.94 13.37 -8.30
CA MET A 148 -2.67 12.13 -8.02
C MET A 148 -3.49 11.67 -9.23
N ASP A 149 -4.14 12.59 -9.94
CA ASP A 149 -4.89 12.29 -11.16
C ASP A 149 -3.95 11.75 -12.26
N GLN A 150 -2.77 12.34 -12.44
CA GLN A 150 -1.75 11.82 -13.37
C GLN A 150 -1.24 10.42 -12.98
N MET A 151 -0.93 10.20 -11.71
CA MET A 151 -0.54 8.87 -11.20
C MET A 151 -1.64 7.84 -11.44
N GLY A 152 -2.90 8.20 -11.23
CA GLY A 152 -4.06 7.36 -11.52
C GLY A 152 -4.21 7.02 -12.99
N ASP A 153 -3.95 7.97 -13.90
CA ASP A 153 -3.98 7.74 -15.34
C ASP A 153 -2.86 6.79 -15.79
N VAL A 154 -1.68 6.89 -15.19
CA VAL A 154 -0.59 5.92 -15.41
C VAL A 154 -1.01 4.52 -14.92
N ALA A 155 -1.63 4.40 -13.74
CA ALA A 155 -2.14 3.11 -13.25
C ALA A 155 -3.21 2.51 -14.21
N LYS A 156 -4.15 3.32 -14.70
CA LYS A 156 -5.15 2.91 -15.71
C LYS A 156 -4.49 2.43 -17.00
N LYS A 157 -3.44 3.12 -17.46
CA LYS A 157 -2.73 2.81 -18.70
C LYS A 157 -2.03 1.45 -18.64
N TYR A 158 -1.32 1.14 -17.56
CA TYR A 158 -0.49 -0.07 -17.47
C TYR A 158 -1.24 -1.29 -16.93
N PHE A 159 -2.21 -1.09 -16.03
CA PHE A 159 -2.89 -2.19 -15.34
C PHE A 159 -4.38 -2.29 -15.67
N HIS A 160 -4.91 -1.39 -16.50
CA HIS A 160 -6.36 -1.24 -16.70
C HIS A 160 -7.11 -1.07 -15.37
N ALA A 161 -6.43 -0.52 -14.37
CA ALA A 161 -6.94 -0.43 -13.02
C ALA A 161 -7.89 0.75 -12.86
N GLN A 162 -8.88 0.62 -11.97
CA GLN A 162 -9.79 1.71 -11.60
C GLN A 162 -9.51 2.17 -10.17
N GLN A 163 -9.91 3.39 -9.82
CA GLN A 163 -9.82 3.82 -8.43
C GLN A 163 -10.77 2.97 -7.58
N PHE A 164 -10.28 2.48 -6.44
CA PHE A 164 -11.10 1.68 -5.53
C PHE A 164 -12.19 2.56 -4.89
N PRO A 165 -13.42 2.06 -4.70
CA PRO A 165 -14.48 2.83 -4.08
C PRO A 165 -14.11 3.21 -2.64
N GLU A 166 -13.99 4.51 -2.38
CA GLU A 166 -13.51 5.06 -1.11
C GLU A 166 -14.37 4.58 0.08
N GLU A 167 -15.68 4.50 -0.11
CA GLU A 167 -16.63 4.02 0.89
C GLU A 167 -16.42 2.56 1.30
N LEU A 168 -15.71 1.78 0.48
CA LEU A 168 -15.42 0.38 0.75
C LEU A 168 -14.04 0.17 1.36
N VAL A 169 -13.10 1.11 1.23
CA VAL A 169 -11.69 0.94 1.65
C VAL A 169 -11.57 0.38 3.07
N HIS A 170 -12.32 0.95 4.02
CA HIS A 170 -12.30 0.57 5.44
C HIS A 170 -13.42 -0.42 5.83
N THR A 171 -14.08 -1.05 4.86
CA THR A 171 -15.07 -2.08 5.15
C THR A 171 -14.39 -3.31 5.74
N ILE A 172 -14.84 -3.70 6.94
CA ILE A 172 -14.36 -4.87 7.67
C ILE A 172 -14.85 -6.18 7.04
N ILE A 173 -13.95 -7.17 6.99
CA ILE A 173 -14.19 -8.56 6.63
C ILE A 173 -13.95 -9.39 7.91
N PRO A 174 -15.03 -9.72 8.64
CA PRO A 174 -14.92 -10.06 10.06
C PRO A 174 -14.23 -11.39 10.33
N ASP A 175 -14.25 -12.32 9.38
CA ASP A 175 -13.77 -13.69 9.53
C ASP A 175 -12.37 -13.93 8.94
N ILE A 176 -11.63 -12.86 8.62
CA ILE A 176 -10.24 -12.91 8.20
C ILE A 176 -9.33 -12.37 9.29
N SER A 177 -8.23 -13.07 9.53
CA SER A 177 -7.09 -12.61 10.30
C SER A 177 -5.85 -12.73 9.43
N TYR A 178 -4.97 -11.74 9.50
CA TYR A 178 -3.74 -11.70 8.72
C TYR A 178 -2.67 -10.91 9.44
N GLN A 179 -1.47 -11.47 9.55
CA GLN A 179 -0.35 -10.95 10.33
C GLN A 179 -0.80 -10.61 11.77
N ALA A 180 -0.57 -9.37 12.20
CA ALA A 180 -0.97 -8.85 13.50
C ALA A 180 -2.44 -8.40 13.57
N ILE A 181 -3.22 -8.54 12.49
CA ILE A 181 -4.61 -8.08 12.42
C ILE A 181 -5.54 -9.20 12.90
N PRO A 182 -6.27 -9.01 14.02
CA PRO A 182 -7.22 -10.00 14.52
C PRO A 182 -8.51 -10.02 13.69
N PHE A 183 -9.34 -11.04 13.94
CA PHE A 183 -10.70 -11.07 13.40
C PHE A 183 -11.49 -9.82 13.80
N GLY A 184 -12.35 -9.34 12.90
CA GLY A 184 -13.15 -8.14 13.12
C GLY A 184 -12.43 -6.82 12.84
N GLU A 185 -11.13 -6.83 12.54
CA GLU A 185 -10.37 -5.60 12.21
C GLU A 185 -9.84 -5.57 10.77
N PHE A 186 -9.77 -6.72 10.10
CA PHE A 186 -9.27 -6.82 8.73
C PHE A 186 -10.19 -6.14 7.72
N THR A 187 -9.65 -5.25 6.87
CA THR A 187 -10.42 -4.47 5.89
C THR A 187 -10.05 -4.79 4.44
N PHE A 188 -10.82 -4.27 3.47
CA PHE A 188 -10.43 -4.34 2.06
C PHE A 188 -9.10 -3.65 1.76
N PHE A 189 -8.77 -2.57 2.47
CA PHE A 189 -7.47 -1.94 2.35
C PHE A 189 -6.33 -2.91 2.70
N ASN A 190 -6.46 -3.63 3.83
CA ASN A 190 -5.47 -4.63 4.24
C ASN A 190 -5.38 -5.79 3.23
N ALA A 191 -6.50 -6.16 2.62
CA ALA A 191 -6.57 -7.25 1.65
C ALA A 191 -5.86 -6.93 0.34
N PHE A 192 -6.03 -5.72 -0.19
CA PHE A 192 -5.66 -5.41 -1.57
C PHE A 192 -4.47 -4.47 -1.72
N PHE A 193 -4.18 -3.64 -0.71
CA PHE A 193 -3.20 -2.55 -0.85
C PHE A 193 -2.10 -2.63 0.21
N HIS A 194 -2.43 -3.03 1.45
CA HIS A 194 -1.53 -3.06 2.62
C HIS A 194 -0.84 -1.71 2.88
N GLU A 195 -0.39 -1.47 4.11
CA GLU A 195 0.23 -0.20 4.48
C GLU A 195 1.72 -0.40 4.70
N SER A 196 2.54 0.11 3.79
CA SER A 196 4.00 0.20 3.96
C SER A 196 4.43 1.58 3.49
N TYR A 197 5.01 2.38 4.38
CA TYR A 197 5.35 3.77 4.05
C TYR A 197 6.79 4.14 4.41
N TYR A 198 7.33 5.10 3.67
CA TYR A 198 8.63 5.67 3.96
C TYR A 198 8.61 6.41 5.30
N TYR A 199 9.56 6.10 6.17
CA TYR A 199 9.99 7.02 7.19
C TYR A 199 11.14 7.84 6.63
N PHE A 200 10.95 9.14 6.53
CA PHE A 200 12.00 10.09 6.18
C PHE A 200 13.26 9.79 7.01
N ARG A 201 14.33 9.37 6.36
CA ARG A 201 15.66 9.20 6.96
C ARG A 201 16.58 10.22 6.31
N LEU A 202 17.05 11.18 7.12
CA LEU A 202 18.09 12.14 6.77
C LEU A 202 19.41 11.44 6.41
#